data_AF-A0A158A6F2-F1
#
_entry.id   AF-A0A158A6F2-F1
#
_cell.length_a   1.000
_cell.length_b   1.000
_cell.length_c   1.000
_cell.angle_alpha   90.00
_cell.angle_beta   90.00
_cell.angle_gamma   90.00
#
_symmetry.space_group_name_H-M   'P 1'
#
loop_
_entity.id
_entity.type
_entity.pdbx_description
1 polymer ?
#
loop_
_entity_poly.entity_id
_entity_poly.type
_entity_poly.pdbx_seq_one_letter_code
_entity_poly.pdbx_strand_id
1 'polypeptide(L)'
;MPAAQATETKEAIEGFAISALDGHTFGTNGIGVRMNGKVRIGISHSITEDEISGAGSFVNRLSPDDLNEARKIHHLLCEIGERKDNAGTQHVESATVYSVTCLHGNDEVDFRGSIDDLPADLRDAAYRFYRRMYSTYLDGARADVKLDIVVDSIVRQKADLLVAVKFINSGDYDIGIKTPENLHLPNGIWINAKGQEKDDEWVAMLSGSRLQNKSEFPNEWTNIPARSAITFTILVVPKNKLKAGTYSLTASVVMGISSKEFPVNTMGLVDFHSDYKNPTKVTFDHDYPSTPQEWKAFEAHKAKEVSALPAGATVAEPGYYRMTSAFGTRSPFVTKLEDGQAAPKLDYAKWDQWQWEADLALPTICKPGEACSRDGRWVLRTMQWSPNPDDQTHAQYERRFQIGDPLPAFEVSNEAASKLYWEWLSA
;
A
#
# COMPACT_ATOMS: atom_id res chain seq x y z
N MET A 1 34.52 -7.97 38.27
CA MET A 1 34.10 -6.68 38.85
C MET A 1 32.63 -6.48 38.48
N PRO A 2 31.71 -6.44 39.44
CA PRO A 2 30.31 -6.18 39.14
C PRO A 2 30.16 -4.71 38.68
N ALA A 3 29.49 -4.51 37.56
CA ALA A 3 29.14 -3.18 37.07
C ALA A 3 28.26 -2.50 38.13
N ALA A 4 28.69 -1.33 38.61
CA ALA A 4 27.86 -0.49 39.45
C ALA A 4 26.60 -0.11 38.66
N GLN A 5 25.44 -0.57 39.11
CA GLN A 5 24.17 -0.03 38.68
C GLN A 5 24.17 1.45 39.08
N ALA A 6 24.24 2.34 38.09
CA ALA A 6 24.09 3.76 38.32
C ALA A 6 22.68 4.00 38.86
N THR A 7 22.58 4.52 40.08
CA THR A 7 21.32 4.98 40.65
C THR A 7 20.83 6.14 39.78
N GLU A 8 19.80 5.90 38.96
CA GLU A 8 19.16 6.98 38.21
C GLU A 8 18.64 8.04 39.20
N THR A 9 18.88 9.31 38.88
CA THR A 9 18.42 10.43 39.72
C THR A 9 16.89 10.53 39.67
N LYS A 10 16.25 11.04 40.72
CA LYS A 10 14.77 11.21 40.76
C LYS A 10 14.22 11.96 39.53
N GLU A 11 14.94 12.98 39.06
CA GLU A 11 14.60 13.74 37.84
C GLU A 11 14.70 12.93 36.53
N ALA A 12 15.41 11.80 36.52
CA ALA A 12 15.46 10.89 35.38
C ALA A 12 14.21 9.99 35.30
N ILE A 13 13.52 9.78 36.43
CA ILE A 13 12.34 8.94 36.57
C ILE A 13 11.07 9.76 36.31
N GLU A 14 10.97 10.97 36.85
CA GLU A 14 9.78 11.82 36.66
C GLU A 14 9.63 12.32 35.22
N GLY A 15 8.38 12.43 34.76
CA GLY A 15 8.09 12.87 33.40
C GLY A 15 6.62 12.85 33.05
N PHE A 16 6.31 13.32 31.86
CA PHE A 16 4.99 13.16 31.26
C PHE A 16 5.11 12.89 29.77
N ALA A 17 4.08 12.30 29.18
CA ALA A 17 3.94 12.13 27.75
C ALA A 17 2.57 12.59 27.29
N ILE A 18 2.51 13.14 26.08
CA ILE A 18 1.28 13.51 25.38
C ILE A 18 1.30 12.77 24.06
N SER A 19 0.19 12.15 23.69
CA SER A 19 0.07 11.37 22.47
C SER A 19 -1.26 11.68 21.80
N ALA A 20 -1.24 11.94 20.50
CA ALA A 20 -2.39 12.37 19.73
C ALA A 20 -2.53 11.54 18.44
N LEU A 21 -3.77 11.17 18.14
CA LEU A 21 -4.16 10.58 16.85
C LEU A 21 -4.22 11.63 15.74
N ASP A 22 -4.39 12.91 16.09
CA ASP A 22 -4.42 14.06 15.16
C ASP A 22 -5.38 13.88 13.96
N GLY A 23 -6.46 13.10 14.14
CA GLY A 23 -7.46 12.83 13.10
C GLY A 23 -7.09 11.70 12.13
N HIS A 24 -6.01 10.99 12.40
CA HIS A 24 -5.52 9.91 11.55
C HIS A 24 -6.16 8.56 11.90
N THR A 25 -6.22 7.67 10.89
CA THR A 25 -6.77 6.31 11.04
C THR A 25 -5.74 5.35 11.65
N PHE A 26 -4.45 5.64 11.50
CA PHE A 26 -3.33 4.82 11.96
C PHE A 26 -2.24 5.68 12.59
N GLY A 27 -1.48 5.08 13.52
CA GLY A 27 -0.41 5.78 14.24
C GLY A 27 -0.90 6.75 15.32
N THR A 28 0.01 7.12 16.22
CA THR A 28 -0.16 8.18 17.22
C THR A 28 1.15 8.96 17.33
N ASN A 29 1.13 10.24 16.97
CA ASN A 29 2.29 11.10 17.20
C ASN A 29 2.32 11.52 18.67
N GLY A 30 3.49 11.83 19.20
CA GLY A 30 3.57 12.14 20.62
C GLY A 30 4.89 12.70 21.07
N ILE A 31 4.90 13.19 22.31
CA ILE A 31 6.12 13.55 23.01
C ILE A 31 6.19 12.83 24.35
N GLY A 32 7.40 12.56 24.81
CA GLY A 32 7.71 12.15 26.17
C GLY A 32 8.79 13.05 26.73
N VAL A 33 8.53 13.67 27.88
CA VAL A 33 9.43 14.61 28.54
C VAL A 33 9.85 14.02 29.88
N ARG A 34 11.15 14.01 30.15
CA ARG A 34 11.72 13.71 31.46
C ARG A 34 12.15 15.00 32.15
N MET A 35 12.05 15.02 33.48
CA MET A 35 12.35 16.23 34.27
C MET A 35 13.84 16.61 34.30
N ASN A 36 14.72 15.74 33.80
CA ASN A 36 16.11 16.04 33.49
C ASN A 36 16.34 16.81 32.17
N GLY A 37 15.26 17.23 31.49
CA GLY A 37 15.32 18.00 30.24
C GLY A 37 15.42 17.17 28.97
N LYS A 38 15.39 15.84 29.05
CA LYS A 38 15.30 15.01 27.84
C LYS A 38 13.88 15.05 27.30
N VAL A 39 13.74 15.37 26.00
CA VAL A 39 12.50 15.23 25.26
C VAL A 39 12.66 14.14 24.20
N ARG A 40 11.64 13.32 24.05
CA ARG A 40 11.49 12.33 23.01
C ARG A 40 10.27 12.68 22.19
N ILE A 41 10.39 12.63 20.87
CA ILE A 41 9.32 12.89 19.91
C ILE A 41 9.07 11.56 19.19
N GLY A 42 7.85 11.08 19.18
CA GLY A 42 7.41 9.91 18.44
C GLY A 42 6.66 10.35 17.19
N ILE A 43 7.10 9.84 16.04
CA ILE A 43 6.47 10.03 14.74
C ILE A 43 6.10 8.65 14.23
N SER A 44 4.83 8.29 14.35
CA SER A 44 4.31 7.06 13.77
C SER A 44 3.48 7.34 12.52
N HIS A 45 3.02 8.59 12.37
CA HIS A 45 2.25 9.05 11.24
C HIS A 45 3.00 10.15 10.52
N SER A 46 3.35 9.91 9.26
CA SER A 46 3.95 10.91 8.38
C SER A 46 3.33 10.92 6.98
N ILE A 47 2.28 10.13 6.73
CA ILE A 47 1.77 9.95 5.35
C ILE A 47 1.29 11.25 4.69
N THR A 48 0.82 12.22 5.50
CA THR A 48 0.35 13.54 5.05
C THR A 48 1.39 14.66 5.25
N GLU A 49 2.58 14.34 5.76
CA GLU A 49 3.60 15.32 6.16
C GLU A 49 4.72 15.40 5.12
N ASP A 50 4.63 16.33 4.17
CA ASP A 50 5.60 16.48 3.07
C ASP A 50 7.06 16.68 3.53
N GLU A 51 7.26 17.15 4.76
CA GLU A 51 8.58 17.44 5.31
C GLU A 51 9.25 16.25 5.99
N ILE A 52 8.48 15.23 6.38
CA ILE A 52 8.95 14.14 7.23
C ILE A 52 8.66 12.81 6.54
N SER A 53 9.72 12.11 6.14
CA SER A 53 9.63 10.72 5.69
C SER A 53 9.98 9.75 6.81
N GLY A 54 9.46 8.54 6.69
CA GLY A 54 9.69 7.49 7.67
C GLY A 54 8.86 7.64 8.95
N ALA A 55 9.01 6.66 9.83
CA ALA A 55 8.45 6.66 11.17
C ALA A 55 9.57 6.36 12.18
N GLY A 56 9.48 6.91 13.38
CA GLY A 56 10.57 6.82 14.32
C GLY A 56 10.31 7.50 15.66
N SER A 57 11.33 7.45 16.49
CA SER A 57 11.46 8.29 17.64
C SER A 57 12.79 9.02 17.66
N PHE A 58 12.72 10.23 18.18
CA PHE A 58 13.75 11.23 18.08
C PHE A 58 13.96 11.83 19.46
N VAL A 59 15.21 11.95 19.86
CA VAL A 59 15.58 12.46 21.18
C VAL A 59 16.31 13.79 21.04
N ASN A 60 15.92 14.74 21.86
CA ASN A 60 16.57 16.03 21.99
C ASN A 60 16.62 16.49 23.47
N ARG A 61 17.17 17.68 23.71
CA ARG A 61 17.18 18.32 25.03
C ARG A 61 16.43 19.63 24.99
N LEU A 62 15.56 19.82 25.97
CA LEU A 62 14.82 21.04 26.17
C LEU A 62 15.76 22.20 26.52
N SER A 63 15.40 23.38 26.04
CA SER A 63 15.93 24.65 26.51
C SER A 63 15.59 24.85 27.99
N PRO A 64 16.33 25.69 28.74
CA PRO A 64 15.99 25.98 30.13
C PRO A 64 14.56 26.50 30.33
N ASP A 65 14.07 27.33 29.40
CA ASP A 65 12.72 27.91 29.46
C ASP A 65 11.66 26.84 29.22
N ASP A 66 11.85 25.98 28.21
CA ASP A 66 10.93 24.87 27.93
C ASP A 66 10.93 23.82 29.05
N LEU A 67 12.08 23.56 29.68
CA LEU A 67 12.15 22.67 30.84
C LEU A 67 11.37 23.25 32.03
N ASN A 68 11.46 24.56 32.26
CA ASN A 68 10.69 25.22 33.32
C ASN A 68 9.18 25.17 33.04
N GLU A 69 8.76 25.30 31.78
CA GLU A 69 7.37 25.11 31.39
C GLU A 69 6.92 23.65 31.55
N ALA A 70 7.74 22.69 31.12
CA ALA A 70 7.48 21.26 31.29
C ALA A 70 7.29 20.87 32.77
N ARG A 71 8.11 21.41 33.68
CA ARG A 71 7.98 21.19 35.13
C ARG A 71 6.65 21.72 35.67
N LYS A 72 6.18 22.87 35.19
CA LYS A 72 4.87 23.41 35.59
C LYS A 72 3.72 22.52 35.13
N ILE A 73 3.77 22.06 33.88
CA ILE A 73 2.78 21.14 33.32
C ILE A 73 2.78 19.82 34.10
N HIS A 74 3.95 19.21 34.31
CA HIS A 74 4.13 17.99 35.09
C HIS A 74 3.52 18.11 36.49
N HIS A 75 3.85 19.17 37.22
CA HIS A 75 3.33 19.41 38.57
C HIS A 75 1.79 19.47 38.59
N LEU A 76 1.18 20.24 37.67
CA LEU A 76 -0.28 20.35 37.59
C LEU A 76 -0.96 19.03 37.19
N LEU A 77 -0.33 18.24 36.31
CA LEU A 77 -0.82 16.91 35.96
C LEU A 77 -0.77 15.95 37.16
N CYS A 78 0.29 16.00 37.96
CA CYS A 78 0.40 15.21 39.20
C CYS A 78 -0.68 15.61 40.21
N GLU A 79 -0.91 16.91 40.44
CA GLU A 79 -1.97 17.38 41.35
C GLU A 79 -3.37 16.89 40.93
N ILE A 80 -3.63 16.83 39.62
CA ILE A 80 -4.90 16.31 39.08
C ILE A 80 -4.97 14.80 39.27
N GLY A 81 -3.88 14.08 39.00
CA GLY A 81 -3.78 12.64 39.21
C GLY A 81 -4.10 12.25 40.64
N GLU A 82 -3.52 12.95 41.62
CA GLU A 82 -3.74 12.70 43.05
C GLU A 82 -5.19 12.99 43.51
N ARG A 83 -5.88 13.96 42.88
CA ARG A 83 -7.28 14.29 43.21
C ARG A 83 -8.28 13.30 42.63
N LYS A 84 -7.94 12.66 41.51
CA LYS A 84 -8.78 11.60 40.91
C LYS A 84 -8.47 10.30 41.65
N ASP A 85 -9.21 10.04 42.74
CA ASP A 85 -9.13 8.79 43.53
C ASP A 85 -8.93 7.58 42.62
N ASN A 86 -7.76 6.92 42.74
CA ASN A 86 -7.25 5.70 42.08
C ASN A 86 -8.24 4.93 41.18
N ALA A 87 -8.75 5.57 40.12
CA ALA A 87 -9.49 4.90 39.06
C ALA A 87 -8.45 4.27 38.14
N GLY A 88 -7.96 3.10 38.55
CA GLY A 88 -6.92 2.36 37.85
C GLY A 88 -7.19 2.27 36.35
N THR A 89 -6.11 2.40 35.56
CA THR A 89 -6.03 2.15 34.09
C THR A 89 -7.39 2.12 33.38
N GLN A 90 -8.15 3.22 33.45
CA GLN A 90 -9.37 3.32 32.65
C GLN A 90 -8.94 3.42 31.19
N HIS A 91 -9.60 2.65 30.34
CA HIS A 91 -9.45 2.79 28.90
C HIS A 91 -9.91 4.20 28.53
N VAL A 92 -9.00 5.03 28.02
CA VAL A 92 -9.28 6.39 27.59
C VAL A 92 -9.49 6.38 26.08
N GLU A 93 -10.75 6.43 25.65
CA GLU A 93 -11.11 6.64 24.25
C GLU A 93 -11.09 8.15 23.95
N SER A 94 -9.90 8.71 23.77
CA SER A 94 -9.73 10.11 23.34
C SER A 94 -8.68 10.22 22.26
N ALA A 95 -8.90 11.15 21.33
CA ALA A 95 -7.95 11.45 20.26
C ALA A 95 -6.64 12.02 20.79
N THR A 96 -6.61 12.57 22.00
CA THR A 96 -5.37 13.04 22.65
C THR A 96 -5.35 12.62 24.11
N VAL A 97 -4.33 11.86 24.48
CA VAL A 97 -4.14 11.32 25.84
C VAL A 97 -2.84 11.85 26.43
N TYR A 98 -2.81 11.94 27.76
CA TYR A 98 -1.59 12.17 28.50
C TYR A 98 -1.29 10.99 29.42
N SER A 99 -0.02 10.85 29.76
CA SER A 99 0.45 10.06 30.90
C SER A 99 1.45 10.87 31.70
N VAL A 100 1.45 10.74 33.01
CA VAL A 100 2.38 11.43 33.90
C VAL A 100 2.87 10.46 34.96
N THR A 101 4.18 10.47 35.18
CA THR A 101 4.86 9.70 36.22
C THR A 101 5.23 10.67 37.33
N CYS A 102 4.65 10.45 38.51
CA CYS A 102 4.80 11.30 39.69
C CYS A 102 5.50 10.51 40.81
N LEU A 103 6.27 11.20 41.65
CA LEU A 103 6.85 10.59 42.85
C LEU A 103 6.02 10.94 44.08
N HIS A 104 5.45 9.93 44.72
CA HIS A 104 4.84 10.06 46.04
C HIS A 104 5.82 9.49 47.08
N GLY A 105 6.68 10.37 47.61
CA GLY A 105 7.80 9.95 48.47
C GLY A 105 8.92 9.25 47.69
N ASN A 106 8.95 7.92 47.75
CA ASN A 106 9.86 7.06 46.97
C ASN A 106 9.13 6.14 46.00
N ASP A 107 7.79 6.14 46.01
CA ASP A 107 6.99 5.30 45.15
C ASP A 107 6.65 6.04 43.85
N GLU A 108 6.79 5.32 42.73
CA GLU A 108 6.42 5.79 41.40
C GLU A 108 4.92 5.52 41.17
N VAL A 109 4.18 6.56 40.82
CA VAL A 109 2.75 6.46 40.50
C VAL A 109 2.51 7.04 39.11
N ASP A 110 1.92 6.23 38.24
CA ASP A 110 1.54 6.63 36.88
C ASP A 110 0.07 7.01 36.82
N PHE A 111 -0.21 8.20 36.31
CA PHE A 111 -1.56 8.63 35.96
C PHE A 111 -1.72 8.75 34.45
N ARG A 112 -2.92 8.46 33.94
CA ARG A 112 -3.28 8.59 32.52
C ARG A 112 -4.67 9.18 32.38
N GLY A 113 -4.90 9.94 31.32
CA GLY A 113 -6.21 10.56 31.09
C GLY A 113 -6.33 11.17 29.70
N SER A 114 -7.53 11.62 29.35
CA SER A 114 -7.73 12.46 28.18
C SER A 114 -7.24 13.87 28.47
N ILE A 115 -6.63 14.52 27.48
CA ILE A 115 -6.27 15.94 27.59
C ILE A 115 -7.52 16.82 27.73
N ASP A 116 -8.66 16.37 27.18
CA ASP A 116 -9.92 17.11 27.18
C ASP A 116 -10.57 17.17 28.58
N ASP A 117 -10.21 16.23 29.45
CA ASP A 117 -10.65 16.19 30.86
C ASP A 117 -9.87 17.13 31.77
N LEU A 118 -8.83 17.80 31.25
CA LEU A 118 -8.03 18.74 32.02
C LEU A 118 -8.73 20.10 32.12
N PRO A 119 -8.48 20.88 33.20
CA PRO A 119 -8.89 22.28 33.25
C PRO A 119 -8.40 23.04 32.02
N ALA A 120 -9.23 23.94 31.48
CA ALA A 120 -9.00 24.59 30.19
C ALA A 120 -7.59 25.20 30.07
N ASP A 121 -7.12 25.91 31.09
CA ASP A 121 -5.79 26.54 31.07
C ASP A 121 -4.65 25.51 30.96
N LEU A 122 -4.79 24.37 31.65
CA LEU A 122 -3.79 23.30 31.60
C LEU A 122 -3.86 22.53 30.29
N ARG A 123 -5.06 22.23 29.79
CA ARG A 123 -5.27 21.61 28.48
C ARG A 123 -4.59 22.46 27.40
N ASP A 124 -4.86 23.76 27.38
CA ASP A 124 -4.33 24.67 26.37
C ASP A 124 -2.81 24.84 26.52
N ALA A 125 -2.27 24.86 27.75
CA ALA A 125 -0.83 24.85 27.99
C ALA A 125 -0.16 23.56 27.48
N ALA A 126 -0.70 22.40 27.86
CA ALA A 126 -0.18 21.09 27.45
C ALA A 126 -0.23 20.90 25.94
N TYR A 127 -1.32 21.31 25.28
CA TYR A 127 -1.45 21.21 23.83
C TYR A 127 -0.49 22.14 23.08
N ARG A 128 -0.35 23.40 23.53
CA ARG A 128 0.64 24.33 22.96
C ARG A 128 2.07 23.82 23.15
N PHE A 129 2.37 23.29 24.33
CA PHE A 129 3.68 22.71 24.61
C PHE A 129 3.95 21.51 23.69
N TYR A 130 3.01 20.56 23.57
CA TYR A 130 3.09 19.42 22.65
C TYR A 130 3.44 19.85 21.22
N ARG A 131 2.64 20.75 20.64
CA ARG A 131 2.85 21.22 19.26
C ARG A 131 4.17 21.94 19.08
N ARG A 132 4.58 22.77 20.05
CA ARG A 132 5.86 23.49 20.02
C ARG A 132 7.04 22.53 20.09
N MET A 133 6.96 21.49 20.92
CA MET A 133 8.04 20.49 21.02
C MET A 133 8.26 19.79 19.69
N TYR A 134 7.17 19.39 19.03
CA TYR A 134 7.22 18.76 17.73
C TYR A 134 7.91 19.65 16.68
N SER A 135 7.51 20.91 16.55
CA SER A 135 8.08 21.80 15.51
C SER A 135 9.48 22.31 15.83
N THR A 136 9.83 22.48 17.10
CA THR A 136 11.10 23.13 17.50
C THR A 136 12.24 22.14 17.66
N TYR A 137 11.95 20.95 18.21
CA TYR A 137 12.99 20.02 18.65
C TYR A 137 13.17 18.82 17.73
N LEU A 138 12.33 18.65 16.71
CA LEU A 138 12.53 17.59 15.73
C LEU A 138 13.74 17.86 14.84
N ASP A 139 13.90 19.11 14.40
CA ASP A 139 15.10 19.52 13.69
C ASP A 139 16.34 19.41 14.61
N GLY A 140 17.39 18.78 14.11
CA GLY A 140 18.59 18.45 14.90
C GLY A 140 18.42 17.36 15.97
N ALA A 141 17.25 16.71 16.08
CA ALA A 141 17.09 15.59 16.99
C ALA A 141 17.92 14.37 16.56
N ARG A 142 18.34 13.57 17.55
CA ARG A 142 18.98 12.28 17.29
C ARG A 142 17.91 11.19 17.22
N ALA A 143 17.79 10.52 16.09
CA ALA A 143 16.95 9.32 15.96
C ALA A 143 17.48 8.21 16.87
N ASP A 144 16.67 7.73 17.81
CA ASP A 144 16.95 6.51 18.55
C ASP A 144 16.29 5.28 17.88
N VAL A 145 15.16 5.48 17.22
CA VAL A 145 14.54 4.54 16.26
C VAL A 145 14.13 5.33 15.03
N LYS A 146 14.50 4.92 13.81
CA LYS A 146 13.97 5.55 12.58
C LYS A 146 13.93 4.55 11.45
N LEU A 147 12.73 4.25 10.99
CA LEU A 147 12.44 3.38 9.88
C LEU A 147 12.07 4.23 8.67
N ASP A 148 12.90 4.15 7.64
CA ASP A 148 12.63 4.72 6.32
C ASP A 148 12.35 3.60 5.32
N ILE A 149 11.68 3.95 4.23
CA ILE A 149 11.52 3.09 3.06
C ILE A 149 12.00 3.82 1.81
N VAL A 150 12.66 3.09 0.92
CA VAL A 150 12.97 3.55 -0.44
C VAL A 150 12.65 2.45 -1.44
N VAL A 151 12.13 2.84 -2.60
CA VAL A 151 12.07 1.93 -3.75
C VAL A 151 13.47 1.88 -4.34
N ASP A 152 14.18 0.77 -4.11
CA ASP A 152 15.59 0.62 -4.48
C ASP A 152 15.75 0.41 -5.99
N SER A 153 14.89 -0.42 -6.58
CA SER A 153 14.84 -0.63 -8.03
C SER A 153 13.51 -1.21 -8.49
N ILE A 154 13.18 -0.97 -9.76
CA ILE A 154 12.13 -1.68 -10.49
C ILE A 154 12.72 -2.11 -11.82
N VAL A 155 12.72 -3.42 -12.08
CA VAL A 155 13.28 -4.01 -13.29
C VAL A 155 12.24 -4.93 -13.93
N ARG A 156 12.07 -4.84 -15.25
CA ARG A 156 11.24 -5.82 -15.97
C ARG A 156 11.86 -7.20 -15.86
N GLN A 157 11.07 -8.18 -15.44
CA GLN A 157 11.48 -9.57 -15.39
C GLN A 157 10.40 -10.43 -16.05
N LYS A 158 10.65 -10.77 -17.32
CA LYS A 158 9.67 -11.47 -18.18
C LYS A 158 8.39 -10.66 -18.32
N ALA A 159 7.25 -11.19 -17.86
CA ALA A 159 5.94 -10.56 -17.96
C ALA A 159 5.58 -9.67 -16.75
N ASP A 160 6.46 -9.62 -15.75
CA ASP A 160 6.24 -9.00 -14.45
C ASP A 160 7.29 -7.91 -14.19
N LEU A 161 7.07 -7.11 -13.15
CA LEU A 161 8.06 -6.18 -12.61
C LEU A 161 8.68 -6.75 -11.33
N LEU A 162 9.99 -6.89 -11.33
CA LEU A 162 10.78 -7.17 -10.13
C LEU A 162 11.02 -5.85 -9.39
N VAL A 163 10.35 -5.71 -8.26
CA VAL A 163 10.42 -4.54 -7.38
C VAL A 163 11.31 -4.88 -6.18
N ALA A 164 12.30 -4.03 -5.92
CA ALA A 164 13.08 -4.05 -4.70
C ALA A 164 12.70 -2.86 -3.81
N VAL A 165 12.23 -3.14 -2.60
CA VAL A 165 11.98 -2.12 -1.57
C VAL A 165 12.95 -2.31 -0.41
N LYS A 166 13.63 -1.23 -0.02
CA LYS A 166 14.64 -1.25 1.02
C LYS A 166 14.12 -0.50 2.24
N PHE A 167 14.07 -1.19 3.37
CA PHE A 167 13.79 -0.62 4.67
C PHE A 167 15.10 -0.28 5.36
N ILE A 168 15.22 0.95 5.85
CA ILE A 168 16.45 1.48 6.44
C ILE A 168 16.15 1.82 7.89
N ASN A 169 16.85 1.18 8.81
CA ASN A 169 16.87 1.55 10.21
C ASN A 169 18.04 2.50 10.45
N SER A 170 17.78 3.80 10.47
CA SER A 170 18.78 4.81 10.79
C SER A 170 18.88 5.10 12.29
N GLY A 171 18.14 4.38 13.15
CA GLY A 171 18.20 4.50 14.61
C GLY A 171 19.31 3.66 15.27
N ASP A 172 19.35 3.75 16.60
CA ASP A 172 20.30 3.05 17.47
C ASP A 172 19.79 1.71 18.00
N TYR A 173 18.51 1.41 17.83
CA TYR A 173 17.89 0.16 18.28
C TYR A 173 17.33 -0.65 17.11
N ASP A 174 17.34 -1.98 17.26
CA ASP A 174 16.75 -2.89 16.28
C ASP A 174 15.24 -2.67 16.13
N ILE A 175 14.74 -2.85 14.90
CA ILE A 175 13.32 -2.74 14.55
C ILE A 175 12.84 -4.07 13.97
N GLY A 176 11.86 -4.70 14.61
CA GLY A 176 11.13 -5.84 14.08
C GLY A 176 9.96 -5.40 13.21
N ILE A 177 9.89 -5.92 11.99
CA ILE A 177 8.80 -5.69 11.03
C ILE A 177 8.26 -7.00 10.47
N LYS A 178 7.00 -7.01 10.04
CA LYS A 178 6.45 -8.13 9.24
C LYS A 178 6.98 -8.09 7.81
N THR A 179 7.26 -9.25 7.24
CA THR A 179 7.60 -9.37 5.82
C THR A 179 6.38 -9.02 4.95
N PRO A 180 6.56 -8.43 3.75
CA PRO A 180 5.46 -8.03 2.85
C PRO A 180 4.41 -9.11 2.57
N GLU A 181 4.82 -10.37 2.38
CA GLU A 181 3.92 -11.51 2.13
C GLU A 181 2.93 -11.79 3.28
N ASN A 182 3.25 -11.36 4.50
CA ASN A 182 2.44 -11.57 5.71
C ASN A 182 1.71 -10.29 6.14
N LEU A 183 1.68 -9.27 5.29
CA LEU A 183 0.86 -8.08 5.46
C LEU A 183 -0.52 -8.30 4.81
N HIS A 184 -1.56 -7.93 5.55
CA HIS A 184 -2.95 -7.98 5.10
C HIS A 184 -3.61 -6.63 5.37
N LEU A 185 -4.55 -6.27 4.51
CA LEU A 185 -5.31 -5.02 4.65
C LEU A 185 -5.92 -4.91 6.06
N PRO A 186 -5.89 -3.70 6.67
CA PRO A 186 -5.44 -2.44 6.07
C PRO A 186 -3.91 -2.23 6.07
N ASN A 187 -3.12 -3.15 6.62
CA ASN A 187 -1.66 -3.04 6.61
C ASN A 187 -1.09 -3.35 5.23
N GLY A 188 -0.13 -2.57 4.79
CA GLY A 188 0.50 -2.83 3.52
C GLY A 188 1.65 -1.91 3.14
N ILE A 189 2.20 -2.22 1.96
CA ILE A 189 3.19 -1.41 1.29
C ILE A 189 2.67 -1.16 -0.13
N TRP A 190 2.62 0.11 -0.50
CA TRP A 190 2.20 0.56 -1.82
C TRP A 190 3.34 1.30 -2.48
N ILE A 191 3.53 1.06 -3.77
CA ILE A 191 4.36 1.89 -4.62
C ILE A 191 3.43 2.76 -5.45
N ASN A 192 3.66 4.06 -5.42
CA ASN A 192 3.03 5.02 -6.31
C ASN A 192 4.09 5.47 -7.30
N ALA A 193 3.75 5.39 -8.58
CA ALA A 193 4.63 5.78 -9.66
C ALA A 193 3.94 6.84 -10.50
N LYS A 194 4.63 7.95 -10.70
CA LYS A 194 4.12 9.11 -11.44
C LYS A 194 5.01 9.46 -12.61
N GLY A 195 4.45 9.36 -13.82
CA GLY A 195 5.07 9.73 -15.07
C GLY A 195 5.07 11.24 -15.30
N GLN A 196 5.49 11.65 -16.51
CA GLN A 196 5.51 13.06 -16.90
C GLN A 196 4.12 13.57 -17.30
N GLU A 197 3.30 12.71 -17.91
CA GLU A 197 1.92 13.04 -18.26
C GLU A 197 1.01 12.88 -17.04
N LYS A 198 -0.04 13.70 -16.98
CA LYS A 198 -0.96 13.74 -15.83
C LYS A 198 -1.64 12.39 -15.55
N ASP A 199 -1.85 11.59 -16.60
CA ASP A 199 -2.57 10.32 -16.53
C ASP A 199 -1.62 9.10 -16.48
N ASP A 200 -0.31 9.31 -16.45
CA ASP A 200 0.69 8.26 -16.35
C ASP A 200 0.99 7.92 -14.88
N GLU A 201 -0.04 7.53 -14.14
CA GLU A 201 0.08 7.11 -12.74
C GLU A 201 -0.25 5.62 -12.60
N TRP A 202 0.56 4.91 -11.82
CA TRP A 202 0.26 3.53 -11.46
C TRP A 202 0.64 3.21 -10.02
N VAL A 203 -0.09 2.24 -9.48
CA VAL A 203 0.06 1.79 -8.10
C VAL A 203 0.28 0.29 -8.09
N ALA A 204 1.24 -0.17 -7.30
CA ALA A 204 1.40 -1.58 -6.95
C ALA A 204 1.28 -1.77 -5.44
N MET A 205 0.44 -2.72 -5.04
CA MET A 205 0.40 -3.22 -3.67
C MET A 205 1.36 -4.40 -3.55
N LEU A 206 2.31 -4.31 -2.63
CA LEU A 206 3.30 -5.36 -2.39
C LEU A 206 2.86 -6.35 -1.30
N SER A 207 1.87 -5.97 -0.50
CA SER A 207 1.30 -6.78 0.59
C SER A 207 0.73 -8.09 0.07
N GLY A 208 1.00 -9.20 0.77
CA GLY A 208 0.53 -10.53 0.38
C GLY A 208 1.23 -11.09 -0.87
N SER A 209 2.13 -10.34 -1.51
CA SER A 209 2.90 -10.81 -2.66
C SER A 209 4.07 -11.68 -2.20
N ARG A 210 4.36 -12.73 -2.97
CA ARG A 210 5.43 -13.67 -2.66
C ARG A 210 6.80 -13.04 -2.79
N LEU A 211 7.62 -13.18 -1.75
CA LEU A 211 9.03 -12.77 -1.76
C LEU A 211 9.85 -13.64 -2.72
N GLN A 212 10.68 -13.01 -3.55
CA GLN A 212 11.66 -13.68 -4.40
C GLN A 212 12.89 -14.11 -3.60
N ASN A 213 13.32 -13.30 -2.65
CA ASN A 213 14.41 -13.59 -1.73
C ASN A 213 13.92 -14.18 -0.40
N LYS A 214 12.91 -15.06 -0.44
CA LYS A 214 12.30 -15.68 0.75
C LYS A 214 13.31 -16.43 1.63
N SER A 215 14.38 -16.97 1.06
CA SER A 215 15.45 -17.65 1.80
C SER A 215 16.16 -16.73 2.80
N GLU A 216 16.21 -15.43 2.54
CA GLU A 216 16.79 -14.43 3.47
C GLU A 216 15.82 -14.09 4.62
N PHE A 217 14.51 -14.29 4.39
CA PHE A 217 13.44 -13.94 5.32
C PHE A 217 12.47 -15.11 5.55
N PRO A 218 12.92 -16.23 6.13
CA PRO A 218 12.10 -17.43 6.25
C PRO A 218 10.89 -17.23 7.18
N ASN A 219 10.99 -16.31 8.14
CA ASN A 219 9.99 -16.07 9.18
C ASN A 219 8.97 -14.98 8.78
N GLU A 220 7.86 -14.90 9.51
CA GLU A 220 6.85 -13.83 9.37
C GLU A 220 7.41 -12.46 9.74
N TRP A 221 8.22 -12.43 10.81
CA TRP A 221 8.87 -11.24 11.33
C TRP A 221 10.36 -11.29 11.03
N THR A 222 10.91 -10.14 10.70
CA THR A 222 12.35 -9.94 10.55
C THR A 222 12.80 -8.71 11.30
N ASN A 223 14.03 -8.75 11.82
CA ASN A 223 14.63 -7.62 12.49
C ASN A 223 15.56 -6.88 11.53
N ILE A 224 15.48 -5.56 11.56
CA ILE A 224 16.42 -4.64 10.92
C ILE A 224 17.36 -4.16 12.02
N PRO A 225 18.64 -4.57 11.99
CA PRO A 225 19.60 -4.15 13.00
C PRO A 225 19.73 -2.62 13.04
N ALA A 226 20.14 -2.09 14.19
CA ALA A 226 20.51 -0.69 14.33
C ALA A 226 21.49 -0.26 13.22
N ARG A 227 21.27 0.95 12.68
CA ARG A 227 22.09 1.55 11.61
C ARG A 227 22.26 0.65 10.37
N SER A 228 21.28 -0.18 10.07
CA SER A 228 21.32 -1.15 8.97
C SER A 228 20.11 -1.04 8.06
N ALA A 229 20.06 -1.90 7.04
CA ALA A 229 18.96 -1.96 6.09
C ALA A 229 18.74 -3.39 5.61
N ILE A 230 17.51 -3.68 5.20
CA ILE A 230 17.14 -4.92 4.51
C ILE A 230 16.36 -4.60 3.24
N THR A 231 16.42 -5.50 2.26
CA THR A 231 15.72 -5.33 0.98
C THR A 231 14.79 -6.50 0.73
N PHE A 232 13.53 -6.23 0.45
CA PHE A 232 12.58 -7.23 -0.05
C PHE A 232 12.48 -7.13 -1.56
N THR A 233 12.54 -8.27 -2.23
CA THR A 233 12.38 -8.35 -3.69
C THR A 233 11.10 -9.11 -4.02
N ILE A 234 10.24 -8.51 -4.84
CA ILE A 234 8.86 -8.96 -5.10
C ILE A 234 8.58 -8.87 -6.59
N LEU A 235 7.94 -9.89 -7.15
CA LEU A 235 7.39 -9.84 -8.50
C LEU A 235 5.96 -9.30 -8.45
N VAL A 236 5.69 -8.23 -9.18
CA VAL A 236 4.36 -7.63 -9.28
C VAL A 236 3.91 -7.51 -10.72
N VAL A 237 2.61 -7.71 -10.95
CA VAL A 237 1.95 -7.36 -12.20
C VAL A 237 1.34 -5.97 -12.02
N PRO A 238 1.72 -4.96 -12.83
CA PRO A 238 1.07 -3.65 -12.81
C PRO A 238 -0.45 -3.78 -12.98
N LYS A 239 -1.20 -3.09 -12.12
CA LYS A 239 -2.67 -3.05 -12.21
C LYS A 239 -3.16 -2.31 -13.45
N ASN A 240 -2.38 -1.31 -13.86
CA ASN A 240 -2.65 -0.47 -15.02
C ASN A 240 -1.57 -0.68 -16.08
N LYS A 241 -1.93 -0.37 -17.32
CA LYS A 241 -0.99 -0.27 -18.42
C LYS A 241 -0.01 0.87 -18.15
N LEU A 242 1.26 0.68 -18.50
CA LEU A 242 2.33 1.67 -18.34
C LEU A 242 2.74 2.17 -19.71
N LYS A 243 2.98 3.47 -19.85
CA LYS A 243 3.64 4.01 -21.05
C LYS A 243 5.15 4.00 -20.88
N ALA A 244 5.89 3.89 -21.98
CA ALA A 244 7.31 4.18 -22.02
C ALA A 244 7.57 5.59 -21.50
N GLY A 245 8.59 5.76 -20.66
CA GLY A 245 8.86 7.05 -20.03
C GLY A 245 9.59 6.93 -18.71
N THR A 246 9.86 8.09 -18.11
CA THR A 246 10.49 8.17 -16.78
C THR A 246 9.45 8.44 -15.72
N TYR A 247 9.45 7.61 -14.68
CA TYR A 247 8.53 7.69 -13.55
C TYR A 247 9.30 8.05 -12.29
N SER A 248 8.69 8.89 -11.46
CA SER A 248 9.10 9.12 -10.08
C SER A 248 8.34 8.16 -9.19
N LEU A 249 9.08 7.38 -8.40
CA LEU A 249 8.56 6.32 -7.54
C LEU A 249 8.61 6.77 -6.10
N THR A 250 7.49 6.60 -5.42
CA THR A 250 7.37 6.75 -3.98
C THR A 250 6.75 5.50 -3.39
N ALA A 251 7.00 5.26 -2.11
CA ALA A 251 6.37 4.19 -1.37
C ALA A 251 5.60 4.73 -0.17
N SER A 252 4.50 4.07 0.15
CA SER A 252 3.68 4.31 1.33
C SER A 252 3.59 3.00 2.11
N VAL A 253 3.66 3.09 3.43
CA VAL A 253 3.67 1.94 4.33
C VAL A 253 2.61 2.15 5.40
N VAL A 254 1.85 1.11 5.72
CA VAL A 254 1.03 0.99 6.92
C VAL A 254 1.36 -0.34 7.55
N MET A 255 2.05 -0.38 8.68
CA MET A 255 2.43 -1.65 9.29
C MET A 255 2.72 -1.56 10.79
N GLY A 256 2.68 -2.70 11.46
CA GLY A 256 3.17 -2.80 12.83
C GLY A 256 4.70 -2.85 12.87
N ILE A 257 5.29 -2.11 13.80
CA ILE A 257 6.72 -2.20 14.12
C ILE A 257 6.90 -2.54 15.59
N SER A 258 8.03 -3.15 15.92
CA SER A 258 8.35 -3.56 17.28
C SER A 258 9.83 -3.37 17.57
N SER A 259 10.19 -3.27 18.84
CA SER A 259 11.58 -3.30 19.29
C SER A 259 11.64 -3.79 20.73
N LYS A 260 12.68 -4.55 21.08
CA LYS A 260 12.81 -5.13 22.43
C LYS A 260 13.33 -4.13 23.46
N GLU A 261 14.11 -3.15 23.01
CA GLU A 261 14.80 -2.18 23.86
C GLU A 261 14.07 -0.83 23.92
N PHE A 262 12.98 -0.70 23.15
CA PHE A 262 12.34 0.57 22.91
C PHE A 262 10.87 0.58 23.36
N PRO A 263 10.59 1.11 24.57
CA PRO A 263 9.22 1.37 24.99
C PRO A 263 8.85 2.79 24.53
N VAL A 264 8.16 2.89 23.41
CA VAL A 264 7.23 4.00 23.22
C VAL A 264 5.88 3.39 22.87
N ASN A 265 4.91 3.67 23.73
CA ASN A 265 3.53 3.16 23.63
C ASN A 265 2.83 3.56 22.32
N THR A 266 3.42 4.45 21.51
CA THR A 266 2.83 5.03 20.30
C THR A 266 3.33 4.45 18.98
N MET A 267 4.33 3.55 18.99
CA MET A 267 4.96 3.03 17.76
C MET A 267 4.49 1.64 17.33
N GLY A 268 3.44 1.07 17.95
CA GLY A 268 2.95 -0.27 17.61
C GLY A 268 2.41 -0.42 16.19
N LEU A 269 1.84 0.66 15.62
CA LEU A 269 1.37 0.75 14.24
C LEU A 269 1.84 2.09 13.66
N VAL A 270 2.41 2.06 12.46
CA VAL A 270 2.94 3.25 11.77
C VAL A 270 2.38 3.35 10.37
N ASP A 271 2.23 4.59 9.89
CA ASP A 271 1.93 4.92 8.52
C ASP A 271 2.77 6.09 8.00
N PHE A 272 3.60 5.82 7.00
CA PHE A 272 4.60 6.77 6.53
C PHE A 272 4.89 6.60 5.05
N HIS A 273 5.60 7.58 4.47
CA HIS A 273 6.04 7.53 3.10
C HIS A 273 7.57 7.57 2.94
N SER A 274 8.06 7.16 1.77
CA SER A 274 9.43 7.38 1.31
C SER A 274 9.70 8.86 1.05
N ASP A 275 10.94 9.28 0.93
CA ASP A 275 11.28 10.69 0.61
C ASP A 275 10.63 11.17 -0.71
N TYR A 276 9.59 12.01 -0.60
CA TYR A 276 8.90 12.63 -1.74
C TYR A 276 9.71 13.76 -2.39
N LYS A 277 10.68 14.34 -1.67
CA LYS A 277 11.55 15.40 -2.21
C LYS A 277 12.60 14.82 -3.15
N ASN A 278 13.03 13.58 -2.90
CA ASN A 278 14.02 12.87 -3.71
C ASN A 278 13.51 11.47 -4.11
N PRO A 279 12.44 11.38 -4.93
CA PRO A 279 11.88 10.08 -5.31
C PRO A 279 12.86 9.31 -6.19
N THR A 280 12.83 7.98 -6.08
CA THR A 280 13.57 7.11 -7.00
C THR A 280 13.03 7.28 -8.41
N LYS A 281 13.91 7.45 -9.40
CA LYS A 281 13.50 7.58 -10.80
C LYS A 281 13.83 6.30 -11.57
N VAL A 282 12.87 5.80 -12.33
CA VAL A 282 13.01 4.65 -13.22
C VAL A 282 12.51 5.01 -14.60
N THR A 283 13.22 4.57 -15.63
CA THR A 283 12.83 4.74 -17.03
C THR A 283 12.43 3.40 -17.62
N PHE A 284 11.20 3.33 -18.15
CA PHE A 284 10.75 2.24 -19.00
C PHE A 284 10.96 2.63 -20.46
N ASP A 285 11.62 1.77 -21.22
CA ASP A 285 12.00 1.95 -22.61
C ASP A 285 10.87 1.60 -23.61
N HIS A 286 9.84 0.92 -23.14
CA HIS A 286 8.65 0.53 -23.91
C HIS A 286 7.41 0.51 -23.00
N ASP A 287 6.23 0.42 -23.61
CA ASP A 287 4.95 0.33 -22.91
C ASP A 287 4.82 -1.00 -22.14
N TYR A 288 3.84 -1.11 -21.24
CA TYR A 288 3.45 -2.35 -20.59
C TYR A 288 1.92 -2.45 -20.62
N PRO A 289 1.34 -3.60 -21.00
CA PRO A 289 1.98 -4.70 -21.70
C PRO A 289 2.41 -4.32 -23.12
N SER A 290 3.54 -4.89 -23.57
CA SER A 290 4.05 -4.72 -24.93
C SER A 290 4.33 -6.05 -25.64
N THR A 291 4.54 -7.12 -24.87
CA THR A 291 4.83 -8.47 -25.39
C THR A 291 3.64 -9.41 -25.20
N PRO A 292 3.57 -10.52 -25.96
CA PRO A 292 2.50 -11.52 -25.81
C PRO A 292 2.39 -12.05 -24.38
N GLN A 293 3.54 -12.29 -23.74
CA GLN A 293 3.62 -12.83 -22.39
C GLN A 293 3.16 -11.81 -21.34
N GLU A 294 3.52 -10.53 -21.51
CA GLU A 294 3.03 -9.44 -20.66
C GLU A 294 1.51 -9.30 -20.78
N TRP A 295 0.97 -9.33 -22.01
CA TRP A 295 -0.48 -9.25 -22.22
C TRP A 295 -1.21 -10.40 -21.53
N LYS A 296 -0.71 -11.62 -21.68
CA LYS A 296 -1.26 -12.80 -21.01
C LYS A 296 -1.23 -12.69 -19.49
N ALA A 297 -0.13 -12.20 -18.91
CA ALA A 297 0.00 -12.02 -17.46
C ALA A 297 -0.94 -10.92 -16.94
N PHE A 298 -1.00 -9.79 -17.64
CA PHE A 298 -1.86 -8.67 -17.32
C PHE A 298 -3.33 -9.06 -17.35
N GLU A 299 -3.81 -9.68 -18.44
CA GLU A 299 -5.21 -10.10 -18.56
C GLU A 299 -5.56 -11.18 -17.53
N ALA A 300 -4.67 -12.15 -17.27
CA ALA A 300 -4.89 -13.16 -16.25
C ALA A 300 -4.96 -12.58 -14.82
N HIS A 301 -4.21 -11.50 -14.55
CA HIS A 301 -4.28 -10.79 -13.28
C HIS A 301 -5.58 -9.98 -13.18
N LYS A 302 -5.88 -9.18 -14.21
CA LYS A 302 -7.06 -8.32 -14.29
C LYS A 302 -8.36 -9.12 -14.18
N ALA A 303 -8.45 -10.28 -14.84
CA ALA A 303 -9.60 -11.18 -14.74
C ALA A 303 -9.90 -11.69 -13.31
N LYS A 304 -8.90 -11.71 -12.41
CA LYS A 304 -9.10 -12.08 -10.99
C LYS A 304 -9.54 -10.89 -10.13
N GLU A 305 -9.18 -9.68 -10.51
CA GLU A 305 -9.56 -8.45 -9.80
C GLU A 305 -10.98 -8.01 -10.17
N VAL A 306 -11.37 -8.19 -11.43
CA VAL A 306 -12.69 -7.80 -11.92
C VAL A 306 -13.73 -8.80 -11.44
N SER A 307 -14.67 -8.32 -10.64
CA SER A 307 -15.79 -9.14 -10.16
C SER A 307 -16.69 -9.56 -11.31
N ALA A 308 -17.23 -10.77 -11.23
CA ALA A 308 -18.24 -11.23 -12.18
C ALA A 308 -19.46 -10.32 -12.13
N LEU A 309 -20.02 -10.00 -13.31
CA LEU A 309 -21.13 -9.07 -13.46
C LEU A 309 -22.43 -9.84 -13.73
N PRO A 310 -23.49 -9.65 -12.93
CA PRO A 310 -24.82 -10.14 -13.28
C PRO A 310 -25.41 -9.30 -14.43
N ALA A 311 -26.45 -9.81 -15.10
CA ALA A 311 -27.12 -9.05 -16.15
C ALA A 311 -27.74 -7.75 -15.61
N GLY A 312 -27.62 -6.67 -16.36
CA GLY A 312 -28.13 -5.34 -15.99
C GLY A 312 -27.24 -4.55 -15.03
N ALA A 313 -26.20 -5.15 -14.45
CA ALA A 313 -25.23 -4.40 -13.64
C ALA A 313 -24.44 -3.41 -14.48
N THR A 314 -24.08 -2.27 -13.90
CA THR A 314 -23.17 -1.31 -14.54
C THR A 314 -21.77 -1.91 -14.64
N VAL A 315 -21.21 -1.88 -15.84
CA VAL A 315 -19.84 -2.29 -16.14
C VAL A 315 -18.90 -1.23 -15.58
N ALA A 316 -18.08 -1.60 -14.62
CA ALA A 316 -17.09 -0.70 -14.02
C ALA A 316 -15.71 -0.80 -14.70
N GLU A 317 -15.38 -1.97 -15.24
CA GLU A 317 -14.13 -2.18 -15.98
C GLU A 317 -14.45 -2.48 -17.44
N PRO A 318 -14.01 -1.65 -18.40
CA PRO A 318 -14.20 -1.96 -19.82
C PRO A 318 -13.41 -3.21 -20.22
N GLY A 319 -13.95 -4.00 -21.15
CA GLY A 319 -13.30 -5.25 -21.54
C GLY A 319 -14.12 -6.13 -22.45
N TYR A 320 -13.50 -7.23 -22.84
CA TYR A 320 -14.17 -8.36 -23.44
C TYR A 320 -14.61 -9.31 -22.33
N TYR A 321 -15.92 -9.51 -22.25
CA TYR A 321 -16.57 -10.35 -21.25
C TYR A 321 -17.12 -11.62 -21.87
N ARG A 322 -17.04 -12.72 -21.14
CA ARG A 322 -17.61 -14.01 -21.53
C ARG A 322 -18.80 -14.38 -20.66
N MET A 323 -19.83 -14.93 -21.27
CA MET A 323 -20.93 -15.52 -20.52
C MET A 323 -20.48 -16.84 -19.91
N THR A 324 -20.77 -17.02 -18.62
CA THR A 324 -20.42 -18.22 -17.88
C THR A 324 -21.61 -18.73 -17.08
N SER A 325 -21.68 -20.06 -16.93
CA SER A 325 -22.66 -20.74 -16.09
C SER A 325 -22.07 -21.11 -14.73
N ALA A 326 -22.93 -21.32 -13.74
CA ALA A 326 -22.58 -21.82 -12.41
C ALA A 326 -21.92 -23.21 -12.47
N PHE A 327 -22.17 -23.97 -13.54
CA PHE A 327 -21.56 -25.28 -13.79
C PHE A 327 -20.21 -25.20 -14.50
N GLY A 328 -19.67 -24.00 -14.73
CA GLY A 328 -18.36 -23.78 -15.35
C GLY A 328 -18.35 -23.81 -16.89
N THR A 329 -19.51 -24.02 -17.54
CA THR A 329 -19.65 -23.85 -19.00
C THR A 329 -19.47 -22.38 -19.38
N ARG A 330 -18.82 -22.12 -20.51
CA ARG A 330 -18.50 -20.77 -21.00
C ARG A 330 -18.97 -20.61 -22.45
N SER A 331 -19.44 -19.42 -22.83
CA SER A 331 -19.78 -19.13 -24.23
C SER A 331 -18.53 -19.20 -25.12
N PRO A 332 -18.64 -19.58 -26.41
CA PRO A 332 -17.49 -19.65 -27.31
C PRO A 332 -16.89 -18.28 -27.63
N PHE A 333 -17.71 -17.22 -27.61
CA PHE A 333 -17.31 -15.87 -27.96
C PHE A 333 -17.41 -14.92 -26.77
N VAL A 334 -16.63 -13.84 -26.85
CA VAL A 334 -16.65 -12.73 -25.90
C VAL A 334 -17.46 -11.56 -26.45
N THR A 335 -18.00 -10.74 -25.55
CA THR A 335 -18.75 -9.53 -25.88
C THR A 335 -18.00 -8.32 -25.34
N LYS A 336 -17.84 -7.31 -26.20
CA LYS A 336 -17.27 -6.03 -25.81
C LYS A 336 -18.25 -5.27 -24.90
N LEU A 337 -17.84 -4.94 -23.68
CA LEU A 337 -18.59 -4.10 -22.75
C LEU A 337 -17.75 -2.88 -22.36
N GLU A 338 -18.32 -1.69 -22.46
CA GLU A 338 -17.67 -0.42 -22.10
C GLU A 338 -18.05 0.02 -20.68
N ASP A 339 -17.20 0.85 -20.07
CA ASP A 339 -17.49 1.48 -18.78
C ASP A 339 -18.82 2.26 -18.80
N GLY A 340 -19.58 2.18 -17.71
CA GLY A 340 -20.87 2.81 -17.53
C GLY A 340 -22.04 2.14 -18.26
N GLN A 341 -21.79 1.16 -19.14
CA GLN A 341 -22.86 0.43 -19.81
C GLN A 341 -23.52 -0.59 -18.88
N ALA A 342 -24.81 -0.86 -19.09
CA ALA A 342 -25.48 -1.98 -18.42
C ALA A 342 -25.12 -3.30 -19.12
N ALA A 343 -24.69 -4.30 -18.34
CA ALA A 343 -24.38 -5.63 -18.84
C ALA A 343 -25.61 -6.23 -19.55
N PRO A 344 -25.47 -6.81 -20.75
CA PRO A 344 -26.61 -7.33 -21.51
C PRO A 344 -27.36 -8.44 -20.78
N LYS A 345 -28.64 -8.62 -21.15
CA LYS A 345 -29.46 -9.71 -20.63
C LYS A 345 -28.84 -11.07 -20.97
N LEU A 346 -28.85 -11.97 -20.00
CA LEU A 346 -28.43 -13.35 -20.17
C LEU A 346 -29.64 -14.24 -20.44
N ASP A 347 -29.44 -15.27 -21.27
CA ASP A 347 -30.32 -16.43 -21.29
C ASP A 347 -30.04 -17.25 -20.02
N TYR A 348 -30.78 -16.99 -18.95
CA TYR A 348 -30.60 -17.65 -17.66
C TYR A 348 -30.84 -19.17 -17.69
N ALA A 349 -31.37 -19.72 -18.79
CA ALA A 349 -31.38 -21.17 -18.99
C ALA A 349 -29.98 -21.74 -19.30
N LYS A 350 -29.02 -20.88 -19.66
CA LYS A 350 -27.67 -21.26 -20.11
C LYS A 350 -26.55 -20.54 -19.35
N TRP A 351 -26.76 -19.29 -18.95
CA TRP A 351 -25.71 -18.40 -18.46
C TRP A 351 -26.15 -17.67 -17.21
N ASP A 352 -25.24 -17.55 -16.24
CA ASP A 352 -25.51 -16.96 -14.94
C ASP A 352 -24.87 -15.58 -14.79
N GLN A 353 -23.69 -15.37 -15.39
CA GLN A 353 -22.93 -14.14 -15.22
C GLN A 353 -21.97 -13.85 -16.38
N TRP A 354 -21.53 -12.60 -16.47
CA TRP A 354 -20.44 -12.13 -17.32
C TRP A 354 -19.12 -12.13 -16.54
N GLN A 355 -18.06 -12.67 -17.14
CA GLN A 355 -16.72 -12.65 -16.58
C GLN A 355 -15.76 -11.90 -17.51
N TRP A 356 -15.00 -10.96 -16.97
CA TRP A 356 -13.98 -10.24 -17.71
C TRP A 356 -12.88 -11.21 -18.15
N GLU A 357 -12.40 -11.07 -19.39
CA GLU A 357 -11.42 -12.00 -19.95
C GLU A 357 -10.25 -11.35 -20.67
N ALA A 358 -10.48 -10.21 -21.30
CA ALA A 358 -9.50 -9.59 -22.18
C ALA A 358 -9.67 -8.06 -22.25
N ASP A 359 -8.57 -7.35 -22.45
CA ASP A 359 -8.54 -5.88 -22.56
C ASP A 359 -8.98 -5.41 -23.97
N LEU A 360 -9.62 -4.25 -24.06
CA LEU A 360 -10.10 -3.70 -25.33
C LEU A 360 -8.98 -3.23 -26.27
N ALA A 361 -7.75 -3.07 -25.78
CA ALA A 361 -6.60 -2.64 -26.58
C ALA A 361 -6.20 -3.66 -27.66
N LEU A 362 -6.44 -4.94 -27.44
CA LEU A 362 -6.21 -5.99 -28.43
C LEU A 362 -7.55 -6.52 -28.95
N PRO A 363 -7.86 -6.36 -30.25
CA PRO A 363 -9.14 -6.79 -30.79
C PRO A 363 -9.30 -8.31 -30.72
N THR A 364 -10.55 -8.78 -30.65
CA THR A 364 -10.91 -10.21 -30.68
C THR A 364 -11.48 -10.64 -32.04
N ILE A 365 -11.54 -9.71 -32.99
CA ILE A 365 -12.00 -9.90 -34.37
C ILE A 365 -10.94 -9.32 -35.31
N CYS A 366 -10.55 -10.10 -36.31
CA CYS A 366 -9.57 -9.69 -37.33
C CYS A 366 -10.04 -10.12 -38.72
N LYS A 367 -9.62 -9.40 -39.76
CA LYS A 367 -9.89 -9.81 -41.14
C LYS A 367 -8.90 -10.90 -41.59
N PRO A 368 -9.27 -11.74 -42.57
CA PRO A 368 -8.32 -12.63 -43.19
C PRO A 368 -7.15 -11.85 -43.80
N GLY A 369 -5.93 -12.34 -43.59
CA GLY A 369 -4.67 -11.69 -44.00
C GLY A 369 -4.10 -10.70 -42.99
N GLU A 370 -4.87 -10.26 -41.98
CA GLU A 370 -4.33 -9.40 -40.92
C GLU A 370 -3.47 -10.20 -39.94
N ALA A 371 -2.51 -9.53 -39.31
CA ALA A 371 -1.74 -10.10 -38.22
C ALA A 371 -2.66 -10.33 -37.02
N CYS A 372 -2.55 -11.51 -36.43
CA CYS A 372 -3.28 -11.90 -35.25
C CYS A 372 -2.96 -10.94 -34.09
N SER A 373 -3.98 -10.40 -33.44
CA SER A 373 -3.83 -9.49 -32.31
C SER A 373 -3.63 -10.19 -30.96
N ARG A 374 -3.90 -11.49 -30.88
CA ARG A 374 -3.93 -12.24 -29.61
C ARG A 374 -3.47 -13.69 -29.79
N ASP A 375 -2.66 -14.16 -28.85
CA ASP A 375 -2.39 -15.59 -28.72
C ASP A 375 -3.69 -16.36 -28.44
N GLY A 376 -3.80 -17.57 -28.99
CA GLY A 376 -4.84 -18.51 -28.63
C GLY A 376 -5.57 -19.11 -29.81
N ARG A 377 -6.80 -19.56 -29.57
CA ARG A 377 -7.63 -20.22 -30.58
C ARG A 377 -8.50 -19.20 -31.30
N TRP A 378 -8.54 -19.33 -32.62
CA TRP A 378 -9.35 -18.51 -33.51
C TRP A 378 -10.16 -19.39 -34.44
N VAL A 379 -11.34 -18.93 -34.83
CA VAL A 379 -12.19 -19.61 -35.79
C VAL A 379 -12.66 -18.64 -36.88
N LEU A 380 -12.76 -19.14 -38.11
CA LEU A 380 -13.31 -18.37 -39.21
C LEU A 380 -14.84 -18.29 -39.09
N ARG A 381 -15.39 -17.10 -39.30
CA ARG A 381 -16.83 -16.84 -39.32
C ARG A 381 -17.22 -16.05 -40.56
N THR A 382 -18.48 -16.19 -40.96
CA THR A 382 -19.10 -15.38 -42.02
C THR A 382 -20.11 -14.44 -41.40
N MET A 383 -19.90 -13.13 -41.53
CA MET A 383 -20.87 -12.14 -41.08
C MET A 383 -22.05 -12.01 -42.04
N GLN A 384 -23.26 -11.84 -41.49
CA GLN A 384 -24.43 -11.51 -42.30
C GLN A 384 -24.40 -10.05 -42.78
N TRP A 385 -24.28 -9.12 -41.83
CA TRP A 385 -24.17 -7.67 -42.05
C TRP A 385 -23.12 -7.02 -41.16
N SER A 386 -23.07 -7.45 -39.89
CA SER A 386 -22.08 -7.05 -38.90
C SER A 386 -21.79 -8.25 -37.99
N PRO A 387 -20.57 -8.35 -37.42
CA PRO A 387 -20.23 -9.42 -36.49
C PRO A 387 -21.28 -9.57 -35.40
N ASN A 388 -21.84 -10.77 -35.27
CA ASN A 388 -22.88 -11.06 -34.29
C ASN A 388 -22.78 -12.51 -33.76
N PRO A 389 -23.44 -12.83 -32.63
CA PRO A 389 -23.40 -14.17 -32.06
C PRO A 389 -23.94 -15.27 -32.98
N ASP A 390 -24.86 -14.96 -33.89
CA ASP A 390 -25.54 -15.90 -34.79
C ASP A 390 -24.83 -16.12 -36.13
N ASP A 391 -23.68 -15.46 -36.34
CA ASP A 391 -22.89 -15.60 -37.56
C ASP A 391 -22.41 -17.05 -37.76
N GLN A 392 -22.36 -17.48 -39.03
CA GLN A 392 -22.00 -18.84 -39.36
C GLN A 392 -20.55 -19.11 -38.94
N THR A 393 -20.36 -20.14 -38.11
CA THR A 393 -19.05 -20.56 -37.61
C THR A 393 -18.52 -21.73 -38.43
N HIS A 394 -17.32 -21.58 -38.99
CA HIS A 394 -16.65 -22.62 -39.75
C HIS A 394 -15.66 -23.37 -38.86
N ALA A 395 -16.17 -24.23 -37.98
CA ALA A 395 -15.38 -24.95 -36.98
C ALA A 395 -14.20 -25.77 -37.57
N GLN A 396 -14.31 -26.22 -38.82
CA GLN A 396 -13.23 -26.90 -39.55
C GLN A 396 -11.97 -26.04 -39.77
N TYR A 397 -12.09 -24.72 -39.60
CA TYR A 397 -10.97 -23.78 -39.69
C TYR A 397 -10.47 -23.28 -38.33
N GLU A 398 -10.96 -23.84 -37.21
CA GLU A 398 -10.42 -23.53 -35.87
C GLU A 398 -8.94 -23.88 -35.79
N ARG A 399 -8.11 -22.90 -35.41
CA ARG A 399 -6.66 -23.06 -35.27
C ARG A 399 -6.11 -22.21 -34.14
N ARG A 400 -4.93 -22.60 -33.64
CA ARG A 400 -4.16 -21.77 -32.71
C ARG A 400 -3.20 -20.86 -33.47
N PHE A 401 -3.14 -19.60 -33.06
CA PHE A 401 -2.24 -18.59 -33.58
C PHE A 401 -1.46 -17.94 -32.44
N GLN A 402 -0.26 -17.49 -32.76
CA GLN A 402 0.50 -16.54 -31.95
C GLN A 402 0.22 -15.12 -32.45
N ILE A 403 0.25 -14.15 -31.56
CA ILE A 403 0.15 -12.73 -31.92
C ILE A 403 1.25 -12.38 -32.93
N GLY A 404 0.87 -11.61 -33.95
CA GLY A 404 1.70 -11.32 -35.11
C GLY A 404 1.59 -12.34 -36.24
N ASP A 405 1.11 -13.56 -36.01
CA ASP A 405 0.92 -14.54 -37.08
C ASP A 405 -0.11 -14.05 -38.09
N PRO A 406 0.12 -14.18 -39.41
CA PRO A 406 -0.88 -13.83 -40.39
C PRO A 406 -2.06 -14.81 -40.33
N LEU A 407 -3.26 -14.27 -40.16
CA LEU A 407 -4.48 -15.08 -40.19
C LEU A 407 -4.77 -15.52 -41.64
N PRO A 408 -4.94 -16.82 -41.92
CA PRO A 408 -5.10 -17.31 -43.28
C PRO A 408 -6.28 -16.68 -44.01
N ALA A 409 -6.07 -16.37 -45.29
CA ALA A 409 -7.16 -16.09 -46.22
C ALA A 409 -7.81 -17.40 -46.66
N PHE A 410 -9.14 -17.43 -46.68
CA PHE A 410 -9.92 -18.57 -47.14
C PHE A 410 -10.93 -18.12 -48.18
N GLU A 411 -11.19 -18.99 -49.14
CA GLU A 411 -12.36 -18.92 -50.00
C GLU A 411 -13.40 -19.90 -49.45
N VAL A 412 -14.50 -19.36 -48.94
CA VAL A 412 -15.66 -20.16 -48.54
C VAL A 412 -16.65 -20.13 -49.69
N SER A 413 -17.06 -21.30 -50.17
CA SER A 413 -17.97 -21.41 -51.32
C SER A 413 -19.25 -20.62 -51.07
N ASN A 414 -19.64 -19.80 -52.06
CA ASN A 414 -20.82 -18.93 -52.04
C ASN A 414 -20.78 -17.77 -51.02
N GLU A 415 -19.64 -17.48 -50.40
CA GLU A 415 -19.48 -16.32 -49.52
C GLU A 415 -18.48 -15.32 -50.08
N ALA A 416 -18.81 -14.03 -49.97
CA ALA A 416 -17.89 -12.97 -50.35
C ALA A 416 -16.74 -12.88 -49.32
N ALA A 417 -15.49 -12.78 -49.79
CA ALA A 417 -14.32 -12.64 -48.91
C ALA A 417 -14.44 -11.45 -47.94
N SER A 418 -15.16 -10.39 -48.34
CA SER A 418 -15.44 -9.23 -47.50
C SER A 418 -16.32 -9.53 -46.28
N LYS A 419 -17.04 -10.66 -46.27
CA LYS A 419 -17.87 -11.13 -45.14
C LYS A 419 -17.13 -12.06 -44.20
N LEU A 420 -15.93 -12.51 -44.55
CA LEU A 420 -15.16 -13.44 -43.74
C LEU A 420 -14.37 -12.67 -42.68
N TYR A 421 -14.35 -13.20 -41.47
CA TYR A 421 -13.54 -12.68 -40.39
C TYR A 421 -13.12 -13.80 -39.44
N TRP A 422 -12.05 -13.58 -38.70
CA TRP A 422 -11.56 -14.46 -37.65
C TRP A 422 -12.01 -13.93 -36.31
N GLU A 423 -12.53 -14.81 -35.45
CA GLU A 423 -12.94 -14.47 -34.10
C GLU A 423 -12.19 -15.30 -33.07
N TRP A 424 -11.72 -14.62 -32.02
CA TRP A 424 -10.95 -15.20 -30.93
C TRP A 424 -11.85 -15.96 -29.96
N LEU A 425 -11.50 -17.21 -29.71
CA LEU A 425 -12.25 -18.13 -28.85
C LEU A 425 -11.71 -18.16 -27.43
N SER A 426 -10.39 -18.24 -27.24
CA SER A 426 -9.75 -18.27 -25.92
C SER A 426 -8.24 -18.17 -26.03
N ALA A 427 -7.58 -17.72 -24.95
CA ALA A 427 -6.13 -17.81 -24.77
C ALA A 427 -5.61 -19.27 -24.71
#